data_AF-A0AAE4AGB6-F1
#
_entry.id   AF-A0AAE4AGB6-F1
#
_cell.length_a   1.000
_cell.length_b   1.000
_cell.length_c   1.000
_cell.angle_alpha   90.00
_cell.angle_beta   90.00
_cell.angle_gamma   90.00
#
_symmetry.space_group_name_H-M   'P 1'
#
loop_
_entity.id
_entity.type
_entity.pdbx_description
1 polymer ?
#
loop_
_entity_poly.entity_id
_entity_poly.type
_entity_poly.pdbx_seq_one_letter_code
_entity_poly.pdbx_strand_id
1 'polypeptide(L)'
;MRAAALIETARANGHTIACAESCTGGLLGAEITAVPGSSDVFDRGFVTYSNAAKAEMLGVDPATIAAHGAVSEEVAAQMAQGALDRATATLAVSITGVAGPGGSDHKPEGRVCFGLAGPAGTRTETLDFGAIGRAQVRAASVDHALALLMRAAQP
;
A
#
# COMPACT_ATOMS: atom_id res chain seq x y z
N MET A 1 4.57 -14.67 -9.33
CA MET A 1 6.06 -14.77 -9.29
C MET A 1 6.69 -13.73 -8.36
N ARG A 2 6.27 -12.46 -8.39
CA ARG A 2 6.82 -11.41 -7.53
C ARG A 2 6.62 -11.65 -6.03
N ALA A 3 5.42 -12.07 -5.61
CA ALA A 3 5.12 -12.34 -4.20
C ALA A 3 5.99 -13.46 -3.60
N ALA A 4 6.23 -14.55 -4.34
CA ALA A 4 7.09 -15.63 -3.87
C ALA A 4 8.54 -15.18 -3.69
N ALA A 5 9.09 -14.44 -4.66
CA ALA A 5 10.44 -13.88 -4.53
C ALA A 5 10.51 -12.88 -3.36
N LEU A 6 9.46 -12.08 -3.14
CA LEU A 6 9.38 -11.15 -2.01
C LEU A 6 9.45 -11.89 -0.68
N ILE A 7 8.71 -12.99 -0.54
CA ILE A 7 8.69 -13.78 0.70
C ILE A 7 10.08 -14.36 0.99
N GLU A 8 10.73 -14.96 -0.01
CA GLU A 8 12.08 -15.50 0.18
C GLU A 8 13.09 -14.40 0.54
N THR A 9 13.02 -13.24 -0.12
CA THR A 9 13.91 -12.10 0.15
C THR A 9 13.68 -11.52 1.55
N ALA A 10 12.42 -11.30 1.92
CA ALA A 10 12.06 -10.79 3.24
C ALA A 10 12.48 -11.77 4.34
N ARG A 11 12.27 -13.08 4.16
CA ARG A 11 12.70 -14.12 5.10
C ARG A 11 14.22 -14.11 5.26
N ALA A 12 14.96 -14.07 4.15
CA ALA A 12 16.42 -14.09 4.17
C ALA A 12 17.02 -12.87 4.90
N ASN A 13 16.36 -11.71 4.83
CA ASN A 13 16.83 -10.46 5.42
C ASN A 13 16.11 -10.10 6.74
N GLY A 14 15.30 -10.99 7.30
CA GLY A 14 14.63 -10.79 8.58
C GLY A 14 13.53 -9.71 8.56
N HIS A 15 12.90 -9.49 7.41
CA HIS A 15 11.80 -8.54 7.27
C HIS A 15 10.43 -9.19 7.50
N THR A 16 9.57 -8.48 8.22
CA THR A 16 8.14 -8.75 8.33
C THR A 16 7.35 -7.60 7.69
N ILE A 17 6.22 -7.92 7.07
CA ILE A 17 5.49 -7.06 6.15
C ILE A 17 4.07 -6.86 6.65
N ALA A 18 3.61 -5.62 6.62
CA ALA A 18 2.20 -5.25 6.70
C ALA A 18 1.75 -4.47 5.47
N CYS A 19 0.45 -4.40 5.22
CA CYS A 19 -0.11 -3.53 4.17
C CYS A 19 -1.33 -2.73 4.61
N ALA A 20 -1.51 -1.54 4.01
CA ALA A 20 -2.71 -0.72 4.14
C ALA A 20 -3.32 -0.42 2.75
N GLU A 21 -4.48 -1.00 2.47
CA GLU A 21 -5.12 -0.94 1.17
C GLU A 21 -6.40 -0.10 1.19
N SER A 22 -6.54 0.79 0.21
CA SER A 22 -7.81 1.47 -0.09
C SER A 22 -8.36 0.99 -1.43
N CYS A 23 -7.91 1.55 -2.56
CA CYS A 23 -8.51 1.27 -3.88
C CYS A 23 -8.32 -0.18 -4.37
N THR A 24 -7.31 -0.89 -3.88
CA THR A 24 -7.05 -2.31 -4.17
C THR A 24 -7.94 -3.24 -3.35
N GLY A 25 -8.45 -2.82 -2.19
CA GLY A 25 -9.47 -3.54 -1.44
C GLY A 25 -9.06 -4.94 -0.95
N GLY A 26 -7.79 -5.13 -0.57
CA GLY A 26 -7.28 -6.40 -0.04
C GLY A 26 -6.58 -7.29 -1.08
N LEU A 27 -6.43 -6.83 -2.33
CA LEU A 27 -5.79 -7.61 -3.37
C LEU A 27 -4.30 -7.81 -3.14
N LEU A 28 -3.59 -6.85 -2.53
CA LEU A 28 -2.17 -7.04 -2.21
C LEU A 28 -2.01 -8.10 -1.12
N GLY A 29 -2.81 -8.01 -0.05
CA GLY A 29 -2.83 -9.04 0.99
C GLY A 29 -3.17 -10.41 0.43
N ALA A 30 -4.14 -10.50 -0.48
CA ALA A 30 -4.49 -11.75 -1.16
C ALA A 30 -3.33 -12.32 -2.01
N GLU A 31 -2.65 -11.48 -2.79
CA GLU A 31 -1.52 -11.92 -3.64
C GLU A 31 -0.32 -12.40 -2.79
N ILE A 32 -0.03 -11.75 -1.66
CA ILE A 32 1.02 -12.20 -0.74
C ILE A 32 0.63 -13.53 -0.07
N THR A 33 -0.60 -13.62 0.46
CA THR A 33 -1.07 -14.79 1.21
C THR A 33 -1.41 -16.00 0.33
N ALA A 34 -1.53 -15.81 -0.98
CA ALA A 34 -1.67 -16.91 -1.94
C ALA A 34 -0.40 -17.78 -2.05
N VAL A 35 0.76 -17.28 -1.58
CA VAL A 35 2.01 -18.03 -1.60
C VAL A 35 2.18 -18.84 -0.30
N PRO A 36 2.45 -20.16 -0.38
CA PRO A 36 2.78 -20.98 0.77
C PRO A 36 3.99 -20.43 1.55
N GLY A 37 3.90 -20.45 2.88
CA GLY A 37 4.95 -19.90 3.76
C GLY A 37 4.92 -18.38 3.92
N SER A 38 3.93 -17.69 3.34
CA SER A 38 3.72 -16.25 3.54
C SER A 38 3.56 -15.85 5.01
N SER A 39 3.08 -16.76 5.87
CA SER A 39 2.97 -16.56 7.32
C SER A 39 4.31 -16.27 8.02
N ASP A 40 5.44 -16.63 7.40
CA ASP A 40 6.77 -16.37 7.98
C ASP A 40 7.14 -14.88 7.94
N VAL A 41 6.52 -14.12 7.03
CA VAL A 41 6.90 -12.73 6.75
C VAL A 41 5.71 -11.78 6.76
N PHE A 42 4.48 -12.22 6.45
CA PHE A 42 3.32 -11.34 6.39
C PHE A 42 2.56 -11.36 7.71
N ASP A 43 2.58 -10.23 8.44
CA ASP A 43 1.92 -10.10 9.75
C ASP A 43 0.42 -9.81 9.59
N ARG A 44 0.06 -8.73 8.88
CA ARG A 44 -1.35 -8.34 8.68
C ARG A 44 -1.57 -7.37 7.52
N GLY A 45 -2.83 -7.26 7.10
CA GLY A 45 -3.30 -6.22 6.19
C GLY A 45 -4.45 -5.41 6.79
N PHE A 46 -4.51 -4.13 6.43
CA PHE A 46 -5.59 -3.21 6.78
C PHE A 46 -6.32 -2.80 5.50
N VAL A 47 -7.63 -2.99 5.42
CA VAL A 47 -8.44 -2.45 4.33
C VAL A 47 -9.19 -1.22 4.85
N THR A 48 -8.74 -0.03 4.46
CA THR A 48 -9.24 1.27 4.96
C THR A 48 -9.87 2.11 3.85
N TYR A 49 -10.99 1.62 3.31
CA TYR A 49 -11.62 2.20 2.13
C TYR A 49 -12.16 3.63 2.37
N SER A 50 -12.73 3.89 3.55
CA SER A 50 -13.28 5.20 3.93
C SER A 50 -12.22 6.09 4.61
N ASN A 51 -12.45 7.41 4.60
CA ASN A 51 -11.61 8.36 5.34
C ASN A 51 -11.66 8.09 6.85
N ALA A 52 -12.83 7.73 7.38
CA ALA A 52 -12.99 7.33 8.78
C ALA A 52 -12.13 6.10 9.11
N ALA A 53 -12.15 5.06 8.26
CA ALA A 53 -11.32 3.87 8.47
C ALA A 53 -9.82 4.18 8.44
N LYS A 54 -9.37 5.11 7.57
CA LYS A 54 -7.98 5.58 7.55
C LYS A 54 -7.59 6.23 8.89
N ALA A 55 -8.46 7.07 9.45
CA ALA A 55 -8.22 7.71 10.73
C ALA A 55 -8.27 6.72 11.90
N GLU A 56 -9.33 5.91 12.00
CA GLU A 56 -9.56 5.00 13.13
C GLU A 56 -8.54 3.86 13.17
N MET A 57 -8.29 3.22 12.03
CA MET A 57 -7.45 2.02 11.98
C MET A 57 -5.98 2.32 11.79
N LEU A 58 -5.60 3.46 11.20
CA LEU A 58 -4.21 3.78 10.87
C LEU A 58 -3.74 5.12 11.47
N GLY A 59 -4.62 5.89 12.11
CA GLY A 59 -4.23 7.18 12.72
C GLY A 59 -3.89 8.25 11.69
N VAL A 60 -4.41 8.13 10.46
CA VAL A 60 -4.30 9.20 9.46
C VAL A 60 -5.04 10.43 10.00
N ASP A 61 -4.35 11.57 10.01
CA ASP A 61 -4.91 12.83 10.51
C ASP A 61 -6.05 13.30 9.57
N PRO A 62 -7.28 13.48 10.08
CA PRO A 62 -8.38 14.04 9.30
C PRO A 62 -8.04 15.39 8.66
N ALA A 63 -7.18 16.20 9.28
CA ALA A 63 -6.72 17.48 8.72
C ALA A 63 -5.87 17.28 7.46
N THR A 64 -5.02 16.25 7.42
CA THR A 64 -4.25 15.89 6.21
C THR A 64 -5.17 15.47 5.07
N ILE A 65 -6.21 14.68 5.37
CA ILE A 65 -7.22 14.30 4.37
C ILE A 65 -7.97 15.53 3.87
N ALA A 66 -8.32 16.48 4.74
CA ALA A 66 -9.02 17.70 4.36
C ALA A 66 -8.17 18.61 3.46
N ALA A 67 -6.87 18.73 3.74
CA ALA A 67 -5.96 19.59 3.00
C ALA A 67 -5.50 19.00 1.66
N HIS A 68 -5.18 17.70 1.62
CA HIS A 68 -4.54 17.06 0.45
C HIS A 68 -5.48 16.10 -0.29
N GLY A 69 -6.61 15.73 0.31
CA GLY A 69 -7.48 14.67 -0.18
C GLY A 69 -6.94 13.27 0.12
N ALA A 70 -7.83 12.28 0.09
CA ALA A 70 -7.48 10.89 0.44
C ALA A 70 -6.53 10.18 -0.55
N VAL A 71 -6.33 10.75 -1.74
CA VAL A 71 -5.38 10.22 -2.74
C VAL A 71 -4.32 11.28 -2.92
N SER A 72 -3.32 11.19 -2.05
CA SER A 72 -2.20 12.10 -1.92
C SER A 72 -1.05 11.32 -1.29
N GLU A 73 0.16 11.82 -1.48
CA GLU A 73 1.35 11.20 -0.88
C GLU A 73 1.34 11.34 0.64
N GLU A 74 0.84 12.46 1.17
CA GLU A 74 0.74 12.72 2.61
C GLU A 74 -0.16 11.70 3.31
N VAL A 75 -1.32 11.38 2.71
CA VAL A 75 -2.20 10.33 3.23
C VAL A 75 -1.57 8.95 3.07
N ALA A 76 -0.90 8.68 1.94
CA ALA A 76 -0.22 7.40 1.74
C ALA A 76 0.93 7.19 2.76
N ALA A 77 1.69 8.22 3.08
CA ALA A 77 2.73 8.20 4.11
C ALA A 77 2.13 7.85 5.48
N GLN A 78 1.08 8.56 5.90
CA GLN A 78 0.42 8.29 7.18
C GLN A 78 -0.24 6.90 7.23
N MET A 79 -0.82 6.43 6.12
CA MET A 79 -1.35 5.06 6.03
C MET A 79 -0.25 4.02 6.21
N ALA A 80 0.91 4.20 5.56
CA ALA A 80 2.03 3.26 5.65
C ALA A 80 2.65 3.25 7.05
N GLN A 81 2.93 4.44 7.61
CA GLN A 81 3.45 4.58 8.97
C GLN A 81 2.47 4.01 10.00
N GLY A 82 1.19 4.36 9.87
CA GLY A 82 0.14 3.88 10.77
C GLY A 82 -0.05 2.38 10.74
N ALA A 83 0.19 1.74 9.58
CA ALA A 83 0.19 0.29 9.45
C ALA A 83 1.41 -0.34 10.13
N LEU A 84 2.60 0.26 9.96
CA LEU A 84 3.82 -0.17 10.61
C LEU A 84 3.70 -0.08 12.14
N ASP A 85 3.17 1.01 12.66
CA ASP A 85 3.01 1.26 14.11
C ASP A 85 2.03 0.28 14.79
N ARG A 86 1.11 -0.32 14.02
CA ARG A 86 0.05 -1.22 14.51
C ARG A 86 0.28 -2.69 14.16
N ALA A 87 1.36 -2.98 13.46
CA ALA A 87 1.75 -4.32 13.07
C ALA A 87 3.01 -4.74 13.81
N THR A 88 3.24 -6.05 13.91
CA THR A 88 4.56 -6.58 14.28
C THR A 88 5.39 -6.73 13.00
N ALA A 89 5.54 -5.62 12.26
CA ALA A 89 6.16 -5.56 10.95
C ALA A 89 7.43 -4.68 10.97
N THR A 90 8.39 -4.94 10.08
CA THR A 90 9.52 -4.03 9.82
C THR A 90 9.35 -3.21 8.57
N LEU A 91 8.47 -3.64 7.65
CA LEU A 91 8.10 -2.93 6.44
C LEU A 91 6.58 -2.82 6.34
N ALA A 92 6.07 -1.67 5.92
CA ALA A 92 4.66 -1.49 5.60
C ALA A 92 4.48 -0.71 4.30
N VAL A 93 3.59 -1.18 3.43
CA VAL A 93 3.22 -0.47 2.20
C VAL A 93 1.76 -0.04 2.25
N SER A 94 1.45 1.15 1.72
CA SER A 94 0.09 1.64 1.58
C SER A 94 -0.27 1.94 0.13
N ILE A 95 -1.57 1.82 -0.18
CA ILE A 95 -2.12 2.09 -1.51
C ILE A 95 -3.41 2.90 -1.38
N THR A 96 -3.43 4.12 -1.94
CA THR A 96 -4.64 4.93 -2.06
C THR A 96 -4.74 5.56 -3.46
N GLY A 97 -5.88 5.44 -4.11
CA GLY A 97 -5.99 5.83 -5.52
C GLY A 97 -7.40 5.91 -6.07
N VAL A 98 -7.51 6.37 -7.32
CA VAL A 98 -8.74 6.36 -8.12
C VAL A 98 -8.66 5.20 -9.10
N ALA A 99 -9.18 4.04 -8.71
CA ALA A 99 -9.20 2.89 -9.60
C ALA A 99 -10.11 3.09 -10.83
N GLY A 100 -11.17 3.89 -10.70
CA GLY A 100 -12.18 4.10 -11.74
C GLY A 100 -13.45 3.24 -11.58
N PRO A 101 -14.48 3.46 -12.42
CA PRO A 101 -14.54 4.57 -13.37
C PRO A 101 -14.66 5.92 -12.66
N GLY A 102 -14.23 6.99 -13.33
CA GLY A 102 -14.39 8.38 -12.86
C GLY A 102 -13.12 8.99 -12.26
N GLY A 103 -13.21 10.26 -11.89
CA GLY A 103 -12.11 11.10 -11.46
C GLY A 103 -12.41 12.57 -11.75
N SER A 104 -11.43 13.44 -11.55
CA SER A 104 -11.47 14.84 -11.99
C SER A 104 -10.17 15.19 -12.72
N ASP A 105 -10.13 16.34 -13.41
CA ASP A 105 -8.91 16.80 -14.08
C ASP A 105 -7.72 16.91 -13.12
N HIS A 106 -7.99 17.22 -11.84
CA HIS A 106 -6.96 17.32 -10.80
C HIS A 106 -6.63 15.98 -10.12
N LYS A 107 -7.47 14.95 -10.31
CA LYS A 107 -7.32 13.62 -9.73
C LYS A 107 -7.89 12.57 -10.71
N PRO A 108 -7.15 12.29 -11.80
CA PRO A 108 -7.65 11.49 -12.90
C PRO A 108 -7.83 10.02 -12.50
N GLU A 109 -8.64 9.31 -13.28
CA GLU A 109 -8.68 7.85 -13.23
C GLU A 109 -7.27 7.28 -13.44
N GLY A 110 -6.91 6.28 -12.64
CA GLY A 110 -5.59 5.66 -12.69
C GLY A 110 -4.55 6.33 -11.79
N ARG A 111 -4.85 7.46 -11.15
CA ARG A 111 -3.94 8.06 -10.15
C ARG A 111 -3.91 7.23 -8.87
N VAL A 112 -2.73 6.79 -8.46
CA VAL A 112 -2.52 6.03 -7.23
C VAL A 112 -1.27 6.54 -6.51
N CYS A 113 -1.41 6.83 -5.22
CA CYS A 113 -0.34 7.18 -4.32
C CYS A 113 0.01 5.98 -3.45
N PHE A 114 1.31 5.77 -3.26
CA PHE A 114 1.91 4.69 -2.50
C PHE A 114 2.74 5.28 -1.38
N GLY A 115 2.71 4.64 -0.21
CA GLY A 115 3.62 4.90 0.89
C GLY A 115 4.37 3.64 1.25
N LEU A 116 5.64 3.77 1.62
CA LEU A 116 6.49 2.67 2.09
C LEU A 116 7.18 3.13 3.37
N ALA A 117 6.80 2.55 4.49
CA ALA A 117 7.39 2.79 5.80
C ALA A 117 8.34 1.64 6.17
N GLY A 118 9.50 1.96 6.74
CA GLY A 118 10.48 0.99 7.20
C GLY A 118 11.67 1.63 7.92
N PRO A 119 12.78 0.89 8.13
CA PRO A 119 13.93 1.38 8.90
C PRO A 119 14.60 2.63 8.30
N ALA A 120 14.47 2.84 6.99
CA ALA A 120 14.97 4.00 6.28
C ALA A 120 14.02 5.23 6.32
N GLY A 121 12.99 5.18 7.17
CA GLY A 121 11.90 6.16 7.20
C GLY A 121 10.78 5.83 6.22
N THR A 122 9.88 6.80 6.02
CA THR A 122 8.72 6.67 5.14
C THR A 122 8.95 7.41 3.82
N ARG A 123 8.72 6.72 2.70
CA ARG A 123 8.83 7.25 1.33
C ARG A 123 7.50 7.15 0.62
N THR A 124 7.27 8.03 -0.35
CA THR A 124 6.03 8.09 -1.13
C THR A 124 6.31 8.17 -2.62
N GLU A 125 5.37 7.65 -3.41
CA GLU A 125 5.40 7.76 -4.86
C GLU A 125 3.96 7.90 -5.38
N THR A 126 3.75 8.76 -6.39
CA THR A 126 2.49 8.82 -7.14
C THR A 126 2.71 8.30 -8.55
N LEU A 127 1.82 7.40 -9.01
CA LEU A 127 1.77 6.94 -10.38
C LEU A 127 0.40 7.22 -11.01
N ASP A 128 0.43 7.61 -12.28
CA ASP A 128 -0.76 7.73 -13.11
C ASP A 128 -0.77 6.57 -14.13
N PHE A 129 -1.57 5.55 -13.86
CA PHE A 129 -1.73 4.39 -14.77
C PHE A 129 -2.64 4.69 -15.97
N GLY A 130 -3.28 5.86 -15.98
CA GLY A 130 -4.31 6.23 -16.95
C GLY A 130 -5.63 5.48 -16.77
N ALA A 131 -6.62 5.83 -17.60
CA ALA A 131 -7.95 5.22 -17.61
C ALA A 131 -7.93 3.83 -18.29
N ILE A 132 -7.12 2.91 -17.77
CA ILE A 132 -6.97 1.53 -18.27
C ILE A 132 -8.05 0.58 -17.73
N GLY A 133 -9.01 1.11 -16.96
CA GLY A 133 -10.11 0.36 -16.35
C GLY A 133 -9.82 -0.09 -14.91
N ARG A 134 -10.88 -0.16 -14.10
CA ARG A 134 -10.83 -0.43 -12.65
C ARG A 134 -10.01 -1.66 -12.28
N ALA A 135 -10.19 -2.76 -13.01
CA ALA A 135 -9.51 -4.02 -12.71
C ALA A 135 -8.00 -3.90 -12.98
N GLN A 136 -7.64 -3.28 -14.09
CA GLN A 136 -6.26 -3.10 -14.54
C GLN A 136 -5.51 -2.13 -13.64
N VAL A 137 -6.12 -1.00 -13.23
CA VAL A 137 -5.50 -0.06 -12.28
C VAL A 137 -5.21 -0.76 -10.95
N ARG A 138 -6.17 -1.54 -10.43
CA ARG A 138 -5.97 -2.29 -9.17
C ARG A 138 -4.84 -3.31 -9.29
N ALA A 139 -4.80 -4.08 -10.38
CA ALA A 139 -3.74 -5.07 -10.62
C ALA A 139 -2.36 -4.40 -10.75
N ALA A 140 -2.25 -3.34 -11.54
CA ALA A 140 -1.00 -2.58 -11.68
C ALA A 140 -0.53 -1.97 -10.36
N SER A 141 -1.47 -1.54 -9.50
CA SER A 141 -1.16 -1.02 -8.17
C SER A 141 -0.58 -2.10 -7.24
N VAL A 142 -1.16 -3.31 -7.25
CA VAL A 142 -0.63 -4.45 -6.49
C VAL A 142 0.78 -4.80 -6.97
N ASP A 143 0.98 -4.86 -8.28
CA ASP A 143 2.28 -5.13 -8.89
C ASP A 143 3.35 -4.11 -8.48
N HIS A 144 3.00 -2.82 -8.47
CA HIS A 144 3.90 -1.76 -8.04
C HIS A 144 4.22 -1.84 -6.54
N ALA A 145 3.23 -2.10 -5.71
CA ALA A 145 3.42 -2.26 -4.27
C ALA A 145 4.32 -3.45 -3.93
N LEU A 146 4.20 -4.57 -4.64
CA LEU A 146 5.14 -5.71 -4.52
C LEU A 146 6.56 -5.32 -4.93
N ALA A 147 6.72 -4.51 -5.97
CA ALA A 147 8.03 -4.03 -6.40
C ALA A 147 8.66 -3.08 -5.37
N LEU A 148 7.87 -2.22 -4.72
CA LEU A 148 8.31 -1.36 -3.62
C LEU A 148 8.81 -2.18 -2.43
N LEU A 149 8.01 -3.15 -1.98
CA LEU A 149 8.38 -4.06 -0.89
C LEU A 149 9.64 -4.85 -1.22
N MET A 150 9.78 -5.34 -2.46
CA MET A 150 10.97 -6.06 -2.90
C MET A 150 12.22 -5.20 -2.79
N ARG A 151 12.18 -3.96 -3.29
CA ARG A 151 13.32 -3.02 -3.17
C ARG A 151 13.66 -2.72 -1.71
N ALA A 152 12.67 -2.66 -0.84
CA ALA A 152 12.84 -2.35 0.58
C ALA A 152 13.37 -3.54 1.40
N ALA A 153 13.08 -4.76 0.95
CA ALA A 153 13.52 -5.99 1.61
C ALA A 153 14.94 -6.42 1.19
N GLN A 154 15.55 -5.74 0.22
CA GLN A 154 16.94 -5.93 -0.17
C GLN A 154 17.88 -5.15 0.77
N PRO A 155 19.13 -5.62 0.97
CA PRO A 155 20.12 -4.95 1.81
C PRO A 155 20.58 -3.59 1.27
#